data_AF-A0A838J297-F1
#
_entry.id   AF-A0A838J297-F1
#
_cell.length_a   1.000
_cell.length_b   1.000
_cell.length_c   1.000
_cell.angle_alpha   90.00
_cell.angle_beta   90.00
_cell.angle_gamma   90.00
#
_symmetry.space_group_name_H-M   'P 1'
#
loop_
_entity.id
_entity.type
_entity.pdbx_description
1 polymer ?
#
loop_
_entity_poly.entity_id
_entity_poly.type
_entity_poly.pdbx_seq_one_letter_code
_entity_poly.pdbx_strand_id
1 'polypeptide(L)'
;MSVFTDKEIEYLRSQRLARLATVRADSKPQIAPVGFRYDADQDKIYIGGQYLSRSKKFRNILQNPHVSLVIDDVLPPWQPRGVEIRGIAETVETGGNALFGANYPVDEAMIRITPTQIIGWGLDPEAGWLHSRQVERK
;
A
#
# COMPACT_ATOMS: atom_id res chain seq x y z
N MET A 1 10.39 17.25 0.00
CA MET A 1 9.04 17.12 0.60
C MET A 1 8.46 15.78 0.20
N SER A 2 7.78 15.13 1.16
CA SER A 2 7.09 13.85 0.94
C SER A 2 5.85 14.05 0.07
N VAL A 3 5.44 13.01 -0.66
CA VAL A 3 4.17 12.97 -1.39
C VAL A 3 2.97 12.75 -0.45
N PHE A 4 3.22 12.29 0.78
CA PHE A 4 2.24 12.13 1.85
C PHE A 4 2.20 13.35 2.77
N THR A 5 1.02 13.65 3.30
CA THR A 5 0.86 14.62 4.40
C THR A 5 1.36 13.99 5.70
N ASP A 6 1.71 14.83 6.69
CA ASP A 6 2.17 14.35 7.99
C ASP A 6 1.13 13.44 8.68
N LYS A 7 -0.17 13.76 8.54
CA LYS A 7 -1.28 12.96 9.07
C LYS A 7 -1.41 11.60 8.41
N GLU A 8 -1.22 11.52 7.10
CA GLU A 8 -1.21 10.25 6.38
C GLU A 8 0.03 9.42 6.74
N ILE A 9 1.20 10.05 6.91
CA ILE A 9 2.43 9.36 7.34
C ILE A 9 2.24 8.76 8.75
N GLU A 10 1.70 9.55 9.68
CA GLU A 10 1.37 9.10 11.03
C GLU A 10 0.43 7.89 10.99
N TYR A 11 -0.63 7.98 10.18
CA TYR A 11 -1.58 6.89 10.00
C TYR A 11 -0.95 5.64 9.35
N LEU A 12 -0.20 5.78 8.26
CA LEU A 12 0.47 4.66 7.59
C LEU A 12 1.42 3.90 8.52
N ARG A 13 2.07 4.62 9.46
CA ARG A 13 2.95 4.01 10.47
C ARG A 13 2.20 3.30 11.59
N SER A 14 0.96 3.71 11.90
CA SER A 14 0.15 3.06 12.94
C SER A 14 -0.51 1.77 12.46
N GLN A 15 -0.70 1.62 11.15
CA GLN A 15 -1.42 0.48 10.56
C GLN A 15 -0.47 -0.67 10.16
N ARG A 16 -1.02 -1.89 10.12
CA ARG A 16 -0.26 -3.11 9.76
C ARG A 16 -0.86 -3.92 8.62
N LEU A 17 -2.12 -3.65 8.29
CA LEU A 17 -2.90 -4.40 7.33
C LEU A 17 -3.46 -3.45 6.27
N ALA A 18 -3.48 -3.92 5.04
CA ALA A 18 -4.03 -3.22 3.89
C ALA A 18 -4.78 -4.19 2.97
N ARG A 19 -5.51 -3.64 2.01
CA ARG A 19 -6.24 -4.39 0.97
C ARG A 19 -5.68 -4.00 -0.39
N LEU A 20 -5.02 -4.94 -1.05
CA LEU A 20 -4.42 -4.72 -2.36
C LEU A 20 -5.35 -5.22 -3.46
N ALA A 21 -5.75 -4.32 -4.35
CA ALA A 21 -6.37 -4.63 -5.63
C ALA A 21 -5.29 -4.79 -6.72
N THR A 22 -5.37 -5.88 -7.48
CA THR A 22 -4.56 -6.16 -8.67
C THR A 22 -5.47 -6.56 -9.82
N VAL A 23 -4.98 -6.50 -11.06
CA VAL A 23 -5.71 -6.92 -12.25
C VAL A 23 -5.08 -8.18 -12.82
N ARG A 24 -5.90 -9.21 -13.06
CA ARG A 24 -5.46 -10.48 -13.68
C ARG A 24 -5.25 -10.33 -15.18
N ALA A 25 -4.56 -11.28 -15.80
CA ALA A 25 -4.39 -11.39 -17.24
C ALA A 25 -5.71 -11.29 -18.03
N ASP A 26 -6.79 -11.84 -17.47
CA ASP A 26 -8.14 -11.83 -18.04
C ASP A 26 -8.92 -10.54 -17.72
N SER A 27 -8.22 -9.47 -17.32
CA SER A 27 -8.78 -8.16 -16.92
C SER A 27 -9.73 -8.20 -15.71
N LYS A 28 -9.80 -9.33 -14.99
CA LYS A 28 -10.64 -9.43 -13.78
C LYS A 28 -9.92 -8.83 -12.57
N PRO A 29 -10.61 -8.03 -11.75
CA PRO A 29 -10.04 -7.51 -10.51
C PRO A 29 -9.86 -8.64 -9.49
N GLN A 30 -8.84 -8.52 -8.66
CA GLN A 30 -8.61 -9.38 -7.52
C GLN A 30 -8.18 -8.55 -6.31
N ILE A 31 -8.83 -8.76 -5.17
CA ILE A 31 -8.44 -8.15 -3.89
C ILE A 31 -7.80 -9.19 -2.98
N ALA A 32 -6.79 -8.78 -2.20
CA ALA A 32 -6.21 -9.61 -1.14
C ALA A 32 -5.80 -8.74 0.06
N PRO A 33 -5.99 -9.23 1.30
CA PRO A 33 -5.37 -8.61 2.47
C PRO A 33 -3.85 -8.80 2.40
N VAL A 34 -3.10 -7.77 2.79
CA VAL A 34 -1.63 -7.77 2.76
C VAL A 34 -1.06 -7.05 3.98
N GLY A 35 0.10 -7.53 4.44
CA GLY A 35 0.96 -6.76 5.33
C GLY A 35 1.75 -5.72 4.55
N PHE A 36 2.01 -4.57 5.16
CA PHE A 36 2.79 -3.52 4.52
C PHE A 36 3.75 -2.78 5.46
N ARG A 37 4.66 -2.04 4.85
CA ARG A 37 5.53 -1.03 5.46
C ARG A 37 5.58 0.20 4.56
N TYR A 38 5.62 1.37 5.19
CA TYR A 38 5.89 2.63 4.53
C TYR A 38 7.37 2.99 4.67
N ASP A 39 8.02 3.31 3.57
CA ASP A 39 9.39 3.81 3.49
C ASP A 39 9.35 5.33 3.30
N ALA A 40 9.76 6.06 4.35
CA ALA A 40 9.71 7.51 4.39
C ALA A 40 10.85 8.18 3.61
N ASP A 41 11.91 7.45 3.27
CA ASP A 41 13.04 8.02 2.52
C ASP A 41 12.71 8.08 1.02
N GLN A 42 11.91 7.12 0.53
CA GLN A 42 11.54 7.03 -0.88
C GLN A 42 10.05 7.29 -1.16
N ASP A 43 9.23 7.52 -0.12
CA ASP A 43 7.77 7.58 -0.19
C ASP A 43 7.13 6.35 -0.87
N LYS A 44 7.66 5.15 -0.57
CA LYS A 44 7.19 3.90 -1.19
C LYS A 44 6.45 3.04 -0.18
N ILE A 45 5.56 2.21 -0.71
CA ILE A 45 4.92 1.16 0.07
C ILE A 45 5.52 -0.18 -0.30
N TYR A 46 5.92 -0.95 0.70
CA TYR A 46 6.37 -2.31 0.54
C TYR A 46 5.34 -3.27 1.09
N ILE A 47 5.08 -4.33 0.34
CA ILE A 47 4.20 -5.43 0.72
C ILE A 47 5.05 -6.68 0.85
N GLY A 48 4.95 -7.30 2.02
CA GLY A 48 5.63 -8.54 2.38
C GLY A 48 4.63 -9.65 2.70
N GLY A 49 5.14 -10.85 2.89
CA GLY A 49 4.37 -12.02 3.32
C GLY A 49 5.01 -13.32 2.86
N GLN A 50 4.43 -14.44 3.30
CA GLN A 50 4.92 -15.77 2.95
C GLN A 50 4.43 -16.22 1.58
N TYR A 51 5.26 -17.00 0.89
CA TYR A 51 4.99 -17.54 -0.45
C TYR A 51 4.62 -16.44 -1.46
N LEU A 52 5.19 -15.24 -1.31
CA LEU A 52 4.77 -14.06 -2.04
C LEU A 52 5.01 -14.22 -3.53
N SER A 53 6.18 -14.72 -3.93
CA SER A 53 6.54 -15.00 -5.32
C SER A 53 5.62 -16.03 -6.01
N ARG A 54 5.01 -16.93 -5.22
CA ARG A 54 4.05 -17.94 -5.71
C ARG A 54 2.60 -17.44 -5.73
N SER A 55 2.33 -16.26 -5.16
CA SER A 55 0.99 -15.73 -4.98
C SER A 55 0.38 -15.23 -6.29
N LYS A 56 -0.96 -15.12 -6.33
CA LYS A 56 -1.66 -14.56 -7.50
C LYS A 56 -1.36 -13.07 -7.70
N LYS A 57 -1.34 -12.27 -6.63
CA LYS A 57 -1.03 -10.84 -6.69
C LYS A 57 0.34 -10.56 -7.30
N PHE A 58 1.36 -11.36 -6.96
CA PHE A 58 2.71 -11.22 -7.52
C PHE A 58 2.73 -11.50 -9.03
N ARG A 59 2.07 -12.57 -9.48
CA ARG A 59 1.91 -12.87 -10.92
C ARG A 59 1.09 -11.84 -11.67
N ASN A 60 0.03 -11.30 -11.05
CA ASN A 60 -0.79 -10.24 -11.64
C ASN A 60 0.07 -8.99 -11.89
N ILE A 61 0.89 -8.59 -10.91
CA ILE A 61 1.77 -7.41 -11.01
C ILE A 61 2.79 -7.52 -12.13
N LEU A 62 3.37 -8.71 -12.34
CA LEU A 62 4.30 -8.97 -13.45
C LEU A 62 3.67 -8.73 -14.84
N GLN A 63 2.34 -8.81 -14.96
CA GLN A 63 1.61 -8.62 -16.22
C GLN A 63 0.95 -7.25 -16.31
N ASN A 64 0.44 -6.73 -15.19
CA ASN A 64 -0.16 -5.41 -15.09
C ASN A 64 0.29 -4.76 -13.78
N PRO A 65 1.17 -3.75 -13.83
CA PRO A 65 1.74 -3.15 -12.63
C PRO A 65 0.79 -2.16 -11.94
N HIS A 66 -0.36 -1.84 -12.53
CA HIS A 66 -1.30 -0.90 -11.92
C HIS A 66 -2.04 -1.54 -10.74
N VAL A 67 -1.95 -0.91 -9.58
CA VAL A 67 -2.57 -1.37 -8.34
C VAL A 67 -3.29 -0.25 -7.61
N SER A 68 -4.23 -0.64 -6.75
CA SER A 68 -4.80 0.23 -5.71
C SER A 68 -4.66 -0.47 -4.36
N LEU A 69 -4.16 0.25 -3.36
CA LEU A 69 -3.96 -0.24 -2.00
C LEU A 69 -4.78 0.61 -1.04
N VAL A 70 -5.67 -0.01 -0.28
CA VAL A 70 -6.45 0.66 0.77
C VAL A 70 -5.93 0.28 2.15
N ILE A 71 -5.69 1.29 2.98
CA ILE A 71 -5.43 1.17 4.41
C ILE A 71 -6.57 1.88 5.12
N ASP A 72 -7.39 1.16 5.89
CA ASP A 72 -8.59 1.70 6.54
C ASP A 72 -8.91 1.00 7.86
N ASP A 73 -9.51 1.77 8.76
CA ASP A 73 -10.11 1.34 10.02
C ASP A 73 -11.35 2.20 10.34
N VAL A 74 -12.13 1.77 11.33
CA VAL A 74 -13.30 2.51 11.82
C VAL A 74 -13.14 2.70 13.32
N LEU A 75 -13.12 3.96 13.76
CA LEU A 75 -13.14 4.28 15.19
C LEU A 75 -14.58 4.32 15.73
N PRO A 76 -14.82 4.00 17.01
CA PRO A 76 -16.12 4.21 17.65
C PRO A 76 -16.50 5.71 17.69
N PRO A 77 -17.79 6.09 17.64
CA PRO A 77 -18.97 5.23 17.46
C PRO A 77 -19.22 4.81 16.00
N TRP A 78 -18.74 5.57 15.01
CA TRP A 78 -18.68 5.21 13.58
C TRP A 78 -17.92 6.31 12.85
N GLN A 79 -16.60 6.23 12.85
CA GLN A 79 -15.72 7.21 12.22
C GLN A 79 -14.75 6.47 11.28
N PRO A 80 -15.18 6.13 10.06
CA PRO A 80 -14.30 5.53 9.05
C PRO A 80 -13.21 6.50 8.65
N ARG A 81 -11.98 5.99 8.52
CA ARG A 81 -10.82 6.77 8.06
C ARG A 81 -9.87 5.88 7.29
N GLY A 82 -9.05 6.48 6.44
CA GLY A 82 -8.09 5.71 5.66
C GLY A 82 -7.42 6.48 4.52
N VAL A 83 -6.61 5.73 3.78
CA VAL A 83 -5.91 6.17 2.57
C VAL A 83 -6.03 5.09 1.49
N GLU A 84 -6.42 5.49 0.28
CA GLU A 84 -6.21 4.75 -0.95
C GLU A 84 -4.95 5.27 -1.64
N ILE A 85 -4.05 4.36 -1.97
CA ILE A 85 -2.82 4.62 -2.72
C ILE A 85 -2.93 3.89 -4.05
N ARG A 86 -3.11 4.65 -5.13
CA ARG A 86 -2.98 4.11 -6.49
C ARG A 86 -1.55 4.24 -6.93
N GLY A 87 -1.01 3.21 -7.54
CA GLY A 87 0.40 3.20 -7.88
C GLY A 87 0.80 2.21 -8.94
N ILE A 88 2.09 2.25 -9.23
CA ILE A 88 2.79 1.27 -10.07
C ILE A 88 3.55 0.33 -9.14
N ALA A 89 3.22 -0.95 -9.21
CA ALA A 89 3.82 -2.00 -8.44
C ALA A 89 4.94 -2.71 -9.22
N GLU A 90 6.00 -3.05 -8.52
CA GLU A 90 7.13 -3.83 -9.01
C GLU A 90 7.37 -4.99 -8.05
N THR A 91 7.75 -6.14 -8.60
CA THR A 91 8.22 -7.27 -7.81
C THR A 91 9.72 -7.10 -7.53
N VAL A 92 10.13 -7.23 -6.28
CA VAL A 92 11.54 -7.19 -5.87
C VAL A 92 11.87 -8.53 -5.22
N GLU A 93 13.01 -9.13 -5.59
CA GLU A 93 13.33 -10.51 -5.20
C GLU A 93 14.00 -10.64 -3.83
N THR A 94 14.58 -9.56 -3.31
CA THR A 94 15.38 -9.55 -2.08
C THR A 94 15.03 -8.38 -1.16
N GLY A 95 15.35 -8.52 0.13
CA GLY A 95 15.24 -7.46 1.13
C GLY A 95 14.00 -7.52 2.02
N GLY A 96 13.05 -8.43 1.75
CA GLY A 96 11.84 -8.58 2.54
C GLY A 96 12.12 -8.84 4.03
N ASN A 97 13.01 -9.78 4.34
CA ASN A 97 13.36 -10.10 5.74
C ASN A 97 13.98 -8.92 6.48
N ALA A 98 14.88 -8.18 5.83
CA ALA A 98 15.52 -7.01 6.41
C ALA A 98 14.51 -5.89 6.70
N LEU A 99 13.52 -5.71 5.82
CA LEU A 99 12.55 -4.62 5.93
C LEU A 99 11.43 -4.89 6.95
N PHE A 100 10.91 -6.12 7.01
CA PHE A 100 9.78 -6.45 7.91
C PHE A 100 10.23 -6.98 9.28
N GLY A 101 11.46 -7.48 9.38
CA GLY A 101 12.09 -7.97 10.60
C GLY A 101 11.65 -9.37 11.01
N ALA A 102 12.39 -9.96 11.95
CA ALA A 102 12.26 -11.37 12.36
C ALA A 102 10.88 -11.75 12.94
N ASN A 103 10.11 -10.79 13.44
CA ASN A 103 8.80 -11.03 14.06
C ASN A 103 7.63 -11.02 13.06
N TYR A 104 7.91 -10.88 11.76
CA TYR A 104 6.91 -10.92 10.71
C TYR A 104 7.33 -11.95 9.67
N PRO A 105 6.62 -13.09 9.55
CA PRO A 105 7.02 -14.13 8.61
C PRO A 105 6.83 -13.62 7.17
N VAL A 106 7.95 -13.30 6.53
CA VAL A 106 8.01 -12.84 5.13
C VAL A 106 9.04 -13.66 4.35
N ASP A 107 8.86 -13.69 3.03
CA ASP A 107 9.92 -14.12 2.13
C ASP A 107 10.92 -12.97 1.88
N GLU A 108 12.05 -13.27 1.24
CA GLU A 108 12.95 -12.25 0.66
C GLU A 108 12.24 -11.41 -0.41
N ALA A 109 11.35 -12.04 -1.18
CA ALA A 109 10.59 -11.36 -2.20
C ALA A 109 9.54 -10.41 -1.59
N MET A 110 9.42 -9.23 -2.18
CA MET A 110 8.48 -8.19 -1.79
C MET A 110 7.84 -7.55 -3.03
N ILE A 111 6.76 -6.80 -2.81
CA ILE A 111 6.15 -5.93 -3.82
C ILE A 111 6.41 -4.49 -3.38
N ARG A 112 6.93 -3.66 -4.27
CA ARG A 112 7.17 -2.24 -4.05
C ARG A 112 6.17 -1.44 -4.85
N ILE A 113 5.46 -0.51 -4.23
CA ILE A 113 4.49 0.37 -4.88
C ILE A 113 5.03 1.80 -4.84
N THR A 114 5.13 2.39 -6.03
CA THR A 114 5.38 3.83 -6.20
C THR A 114 4.03 4.53 -6.35
N PRO A 115 3.65 5.43 -5.43
CA PRO A 115 2.40 6.17 -5.50
C PRO A 115 2.29 7.03 -6.76
N THR A 116 1.08 7.10 -7.31
CA THR A 116 0.71 7.95 -8.45
C THR A 116 -0.50 8.82 -8.13
N GLN A 117 -1.37 8.37 -7.22
CA GLN A 117 -2.48 9.15 -6.70
C GLN A 117 -2.74 8.71 -5.26
N ILE A 118 -3.03 9.68 -4.40
CA ILE A 118 -3.34 9.46 -2.99
C ILE A 118 -4.71 10.03 -2.72
N ILE A 119 -5.59 9.23 -2.11
CA ILE A 119 -6.92 9.63 -1.69
C ILE A 119 -7.04 9.36 -0.20
N GLY A 120 -7.12 10.41 0.62
CA GLY A 120 -7.31 10.31 2.07
C GLY A 120 -8.74 10.66 2.49
N TRP A 121 -9.23 10.04 3.55
CA TRP A 121 -10.50 10.40 4.19
C TRP A 121 -10.46 10.22 5.70
N GLY A 122 -11.15 11.09 6.43
CA GLY A 122 -11.34 10.96 7.88
C GLY A 122 -10.04 11.02 8.72
N LEU A 123 -8.90 11.41 8.15
CA LEU A 123 -7.61 11.53 8.84
C LEU A 123 -7.30 12.94 9.32
N ASP A 124 -7.84 13.94 8.63
CA ASP A 124 -7.65 15.34 8.94
C ASP A 124 -9.01 16.06 8.96
N PRO A 125 -9.51 16.46 10.14
CA PRO A 125 -10.76 17.20 10.27
C PRO A 125 -10.75 18.54 9.54
N GLU A 126 -9.58 19.17 9.38
CA GLU A 126 -9.44 20.50 8.78
C GLU A 126 -9.36 20.44 7.27
N ALA A 127 -8.83 19.35 6.72
CA ALA A 127 -8.82 19.14 5.29
C ALA A 127 -10.27 18.95 4.78
N GLY A 128 -11.12 18.24 5.52
CA GLY A 128 -12.47 17.84 5.10
C GLY A 128 -12.56 16.35 4.80
N TRP A 129 -13.70 15.85 4.33
CA TRP A 129 -13.96 14.40 4.35
C TRP A 129 -13.13 13.60 3.33
N LEU A 130 -12.89 14.12 2.12
CA LEU A 130 -12.22 13.39 1.04
C LEU A 130 -11.21 14.29 0.33
N HIS A 131 -9.94 13.85 0.29
CA HIS A 131 -8.83 14.57 -0.35
C HIS A 131 -8.17 13.71 -1.39
N SER A 132 -8.25 14.10 -2.66
CA SER A 132 -7.57 13.40 -3.74
C SER A 132 -6.48 14.27 -4.35
N ARG A 133 -5.28 13.73 -4.50
CA ARG A 133 -4.17 14.40 -5.19
C ARG A 133 -3.40 13.44 -6.08
N GLN A 134 -3.02 13.93 -7.25
CA GLN A 134 -2.05 13.27 -8.11
C GLN A 134 -0.65 13.45 -7.53
N VAL A 135 0.19 12.44 -7.67
CA VAL A 135 1.60 12.50 -7.31
C VAL A 135 2.39 12.79 -8.58
N GLU A 136 3.01 13.96 -8.65
CA GLU A 136 3.90 14.30 -9.74
C GLU A 136 5.11 13.36 -9.72
N ARG A 137 5.47 12.79 -10.87
CA ARG A 137 6.67 11.96 -10.99
C ARG A 137 7.90 12.84 -10.74
N LYS A 138 8.69 12.49 -9.72
CA LYS A 138 10.07 12.96 -9.60
C LYS A 138 10.98 12.16 -10.53
#